data_AF-A0A2M3ZAV6-F1
#
_entry.id   AF-A0A2M3ZAV6-F1
#
_cell.length_a   1.000
_cell.length_b   1.000
_cell.length_c   1.000
_cell.angle_alpha   90.00
_cell.angle_beta   90.00
_cell.angle_gamma   90.00
#
_symmetry.space_group_name_H-M   'P 1'
#
loop_
_entity.id
_entity.type
_entity.pdbx_description
1 polymer ?
#
loop_
_entity_poly.entity_id
_entity_poly.type
_entity_poly.pdbx_seq_one_letter_code
_entity_poly.pdbx_strand_id
1 'polypeptide(L)'
;CSRSDVFTSKEVNVVEKRLLMKFLQSCAAYEEGSESDSVDLEGVTFLEHLRSQKLTPNLIHYVLYAIAMANERTPCRDGLTGVKKFLMSLGHYGNSPFLFPVYGCGEIPQCFCRLCAVFGGIYCLKNPIEGIHLQATDEGRQYDSIKCGKQSIRSKDIVVGHGYLGREAFVTVETSKQAPLRKSDTICGKLARAVILINVPFGGASQNPGGGGVAILKLPPVEGHLEGATILQMAHSSGTCPKNIYLIHITAVAVSENPEADLKPYVSQILSKTYPQTTDDPVNAERQAEGDTTESEPVKPENTTSTILYEAYFTIPTCDVCGADGGVSLPTGIHMTCGPFHELDYDLSIQQAKRVFKDIYPGEEFLPRAPDPEEIIIGEEEPVPDSVAAAAEDGAPVDNASECRDTESDSGVAQEASEETIDKAEECTEQK
;
A
#
# COMPACT_ATOMS: atom_id res chain seq x y z
N CYS A 1 -8.05 -8.16 -15.08
CA CYS A 1 -8.65 -9.15 -14.17
C CYS A 1 -10.18 -9.17 -14.27
N SER A 2 -10.76 -9.29 -15.46
CA SER A 2 -12.22 -9.22 -15.68
C SER A 2 -12.83 -10.59 -16.02
N ARG A 3 -14.17 -10.69 -15.96
CA ARG A 3 -14.91 -11.83 -16.52
C ARG A 3 -14.49 -12.09 -17.98
N SER A 4 -14.36 -11.03 -18.76
CA SER A 4 -13.91 -11.08 -20.16
C SER A 4 -12.50 -11.67 -20.28
N ASP A 5 -11.59 -11.32 -19.37
CA ASP A 5 -10.20 -11.81 -19.38
C ASP A 5 -10.13 -13.32 -19.09
N VAL A 6 -10.97 -13.80 -18.16
CA VAL A 6 -11.14 -15.24 -17.89
C VAL A 6 -11.63 -15.95 -19.16
N PHE A 7 -12.54 -15.36 -19.91
CA PHE A 7 -13.03 -15.93 -21.16
C PHE A 7 -11.99 -15.92 -22.29
N THR A 8 -11.10 -14.94 -22.35
CA THR A 8 -10.02 -14.87 -23.35
C THR A 8 -8.80 -15.74 -23.01
N SER A 9 -8.62 -16.12 -21.74
CA SER A 9 -7.47 -16.94 -21.33
C SER A 9 -7.44 -18.30 -22.04
N LYS A 10 -6.26 -18.68 -22.53
CA LYS A 10 -5.97 -20.01 -23.12
C LYS A 10 -5.47 -21.02 -22.08
N GLU A 11 -5.09 -20.56 -20.89
CA GLU A 11 -4.53 -21.38 -19.82
C GLU A 11 -5.61 -22.07 -18.97
N VAL A 12 -6.86 -21.62 -19.08
CA VAL A 12 -8.01 -22.17 -18.37
C VAL A 12 -8.98 -22.74 -19.39
N ASN A 13 -9.39 -24.00 -19.22
CA ASN A 13 -10.31 -24.63 -20.16
C ASN A 13 -11.78 -24.18 -19.92
N VAL A 14 -12.69 -24.46 -20.86
CA VAL A 14 -14.09 -24.00 -20.78
C VAL A 14 -14.82 -24.52 -19.54
N VAL A 15 -14.52 -25.74 -19.09
CA VAL A 15 -15.13 -26.33 -17.89
C VAL A 15 -14.64 -25.60 -16.64
N GLU A 16 -13.34 -25.35 -16.54
CA GLU A 16 -12.72 -24.61 -15.45
C GLU A 16 -13.26 -23.18 -15.37
N LYS A 17 -13.46 -22.49 -16.49
CA LYS A 17 -14.08 -21.15 -16.51
C LYS A 17 -15.47 -21.16 -15.88
N ARG A 18 -16.29 -22.17 -16.18
CA ARG A 18 -17.64 -22.30 -15.60
C ARG A 18 -17.58 -22.58 -14.10
N LEU A 19 -16.67 -23.45 -13.66
CA LEU A 19 -16.47 -23.77 -12.25
C LEU A 19 -16.01 -22.54 -11.46
N LEU A 20 -15.04 -21.80 -12.00
CA LEU A 20 -14.53 -20.56 -11.42
C LEU A 20 -15.63 -19.53 -11.26
N MET A 21 -16.39 -19.23 -12.33
CA MET A 21 -17.46 -18.25 -12.27
C MET A 21 -18.55 -18.62 -11.26
N LYS A 22 -18.93 -19.91 -11.20
CA LYS A 22 -19.91 -20.40 -10.22
C LYS A 22 -19.42 -20.21 -8.79
N PHE A 23 -18.14 -20.51 -8.54
CA PHE A 23 -17.54 -20.32 -7.22
C PHE A 23 -17.48 -18.83 -6.83
N LEU A 24 -17.00 -17.96 -7.72
CA LEU A 24 -16.91 -16.52 -7.46
C LEU A 24 -18.29 -15.90 -7.19
N GLN A 25 -19.33 -16.32 -7.91
CA GLN A 25 -20.72 -15.91 -7.64
C GLN A 25 -21.21 -16.36 -6.26
N SER A 26 -20.85 -17.59 -5.85
CA SER A 26 -21.15 -18.09 -4.51
C SER A 26 -20.47 -17.26 -3.42
N CYS A 27 -19.22 -16.85 -3.63
CA CYS A 27 -18.50 -15.98 -2.69
C CYS A 27 -19.08 -14.55 -2.65
N ALA A 28 -19.52 -14.02 -3.80
CA ALA A 28 -20.15 -12.69 -3.85
C ALA A 28 -21.49 -12.66 -3.11
N ALA A 29 -22.27 -13.75 -3.18
CA ALA A 29 -23.53 -13.91 -2.46
C ALA A 29 -23.36 -14.30 -0.97
N TYR A 30 -22.13 -14.53 -0.51
CA TYR A 30 -21.87 -14.89 0.88
C TYR A 30 -22.08 -13.69 1.80
N GLU A 31 -22.97 -13.85 2.78
CA GLU A 31 -23.20 -12.89 3.86
C GLU A 31 -22.61 -13.43 5.17
N GLU A 32 -21.76 -12.62 5.81
CA GLU A 32 -21.21 -12.96 7.11
C GLU A 32 -22.32 -12.95 8.17
N GLY A 33 -22.64 -14.10 8.75
CA GLY A 33 -23.61 -14.22 9.86
C GLY A 33 -24.81 -15.14 9.62
N SER A 34 -24.86 -15.89 8.52
CA SER A 34 -25.85 -16.98 8.37
C SER A 34 -25.59 -18.08 9.42
N GLU A 35 -26.61 -18.39 10.24
CA GLU A 35 -26.52 -19.38 11.33
C GLU A 35 -26.13 -20.80 10.86
N SER A 36 -26.34 -21.12 9.58
CA SER A 36 -26.04 -22.44 9.02
C SER A 36 -24.55 -22.70 8.77
N ASP A 37 -23.77 -21.64 8.52
CA ASP A 37 -22.40 -21.79 7.98
C ASP A 37 -21.32 -21.35 8.99
N SER A 38 -21.72 -20.69 10.08
CA SER A 38 -20.78 -20.13 11.06
C SER A 38 -19.99 -21.20 11.84
N VAL A 39 -20.56 -22.42 11.99
CA VAL A 39 -19.97 -23.54 12.74
C VAL A 39 -19.03 -24.38 11.86
N ASP A 40 -19.34 -24.53 10.56
CA ASP A 40 -18.58 -25.40 9.63
C ASP A 40 -17.27 -24.76 9.12
N LEU A 41 -17.12 -23.44 9.26
CA LEU A 41 -15.97 -22.67 8.76
C LEU A 41 -14.95 -22.33 9.86
N GLU A 42 -15.23 -22.67 11.12
CA GLU A 42 -14.35 -22.37 12.24
C GLU A 42 -13.20 -23.40 12.34
N GLY A 43 -11.95 -22.92 12.40
CA GLY A 43 -10.76 -23.77 12.45
C GLY A 43 -10.33 -24.40 11.13
N VAL A 44 -11.05 -24.16 10.03
CA VAL A 44 -10.70 -24.65 8.68
C VAL A 44 -9.91 -23.59 7.92
N THR A 45 -8.88 -24.01 7.19
CA THR A 45 -8.12 -23.11 6.31
C THR A 45 -8.86 -22.83 5.01
N PHE A 46 -8.59 -21.70 4.38
CA PHE A 46 -9.19 -21.37 3.09
C PHE A 46 -8.83 -22.40 2.02
N LEU A 47 -7.61 -22.95 2.05
CA LEU A 47 -7.17 -24.00 1.13
C LEU A 47 -7.99 -25.30 1.29
N GLU A 48 -8.26 -25.73 2.51
CA GLU A 48 -9.11 -26.91 2.77
C GLU A 48 -10.53 -26.70 2.27
N HIS A 49 -11.09 -25.50 2.48
CA HIS A 49 -12.38 -25.13 1.91
C HIS A 49 -12.34 -25.17 0.37
N LEU A 50 -11.33 -24.58 -0.27
CA LEU A 50 -11.21 -24.63 -1.74
C LEU A 50 -11.09 -26.06 -2.28
N ARG A 51 -10.43 -26.97 -1.55
CA ARG A 51 -10.31 -28.39 -1.90
C ARG A 51 -11.60 -29.18 -1.71
N SER A 52 -12.49 -28.76 -0.80
CA SER A 52 -13.81 -29.38 -0.64
C SER A 52 -14.78 -28.96 -1.75
N GLN A 53 -14.50 -27.83 -2.43
CA GLN A 53 -15.24 -27.37 -3.60
C GLN A 53 -14.86 -28.14 -4.87
N LYS A 54 -15.73 -28.06 -5.89
CA LYS A 54 -15.52 -28.67 -7.21
C LYS A 54 -14.54 -27.87 -8.08
N LEU A 55 -13.40 -27.48 -7.53
CA LEU A 55 -12.35 -26.71 -8.23
C LEU A 55 -11.17 -27.62 -8.61
N THR A 56 -10.53 -27.34 -9.74
CA THR A 56 -9.30 -28.03 -10.14
C THR A 56 -8.10 -27.45 -9.38
N PRO A 57 -6.98 -28.18 -9.24
CA PRO A 57 -5.77 -27.65 -8.59
C PRO A 57 -5.29 -26.31 -9.17
N ASN A 58 -5.43 -26.12 -10.50
CA ASN A 58 -5.08 -24.87 -11.17
C ASN A 58 -5.98 -23.70 -10.74
N LEU A 59 -7.30 -23.94 -10.65
CA LEU A 59 -8.24 -22.92 -10.17
C LEU A 59 -8.02 -22.59 -8.70
N ILE A 60 -7.75 -23.61 -7.86
CA ILE A 60 -7.42 -23.40 -6.45
C ILE A 60 -6.21 -22.48 -6.33
N HIS A 61 -5.17 -22.72 -7.15
CA HIS A 61 -3.99 -21.87 -7.18
C HIS A 61 -4.31 -20.40 -7.51
N TYR A 62 -5.06 -20.14 -8.59
CA TYR A 62 -5.44 -18.77 -8.96
C TYR A 62 -6.32 -18.09 -7.91
N VAL A 63 -7.32 -18.80 -7.37
CA VAL A 63 -8.22 -18.25 -6.36
C VAL A 63 -7.46 -17.91 -5.08
N LEU A 64 -6.59 -18.81 -4.62
CA LEU A 64 -5.83 -18.61 -3.39
C LEU A 64 -4.82 -17.46 -3.51
N TYR A 65 -3.96 -17.50 -4.53
CA TYR A 65 -2.81 -16.59 -4.61
C TYR A 65 -3.09 -15.31 -5.39
N ALA A 66 -3.93 -15.33 -6.43
CA ALA A 66 -4.14 -14.17 -7.31
C ALA A 66 -5.42 -13.38 -7.02
N ILE A 67 -6.45 -14.03 -6.45
CA ILE A 67 -7.73 -13.36 -6.11
C ILE A 67 -7.78 -13.05 -4.62
N ALA A 68 -7.67 -14.06 -3.76
CA ALA A 68 -7.71 -13.87 -2.31
C ALA A 68 -6.41 -13.26 -1.76
N MET A 69 -5.32 -13.27 -2.53
CA MET A 69 -3.98 -12.82 -2.12
C MET A 69 -3.51 -13.48 -0.80
N ALA A 70 -3.91 -14.74 -0.61
CA ALA A 70 -3.78 -15.50 0.63
C ALA A 70 -2.68 -16.59 0.52
N ASN A 71 -2.51 -17.37 1.59
CA ASN A 71 -1.61 -18.52 1.63
C ASN A 71 -2.31 -19.76 2.22
N GLU A 72 -1.61 -20.89 2.26
CA GLU A 72 -2.19 -22.18 2.69
C GLU A 72 -2.69 -22.20 4.14
N ARG A 73 -2.22 -21.27 4.98
CA ARG A 73 -2.56 -21.15 6.40
C ARG A 73 -3.63 -20.11 6.68
N THR A 74 -4.02 -19.32 5.67
CA THR A 74 -5.03 -18.28 5.83
C THR A 74 -6.34 -18.91 6.31
N PRO A 75 -6.94 -18.41 7.40
CA PRO A 75 -8.25 -18.87 7.87
C PRO A 75 -9.30 -18.77 6.76
N CYS A 76 -10.26 -19.70 6.73
CA CYS A 76 -11.28 -19.73 5.67
C CYS A 76 -12.07 -18.42 5.57
N ARG A 77 -12.40 -17.82 6.72
CA ARG A 77 -13.13 -16.53 6.77
C ARG A 77 -12.32 -15.43 6.08
N ASP A 78 -11.07 -15.26 6.46
CA ASP A 78 -10.18 -14.23 5.88
C ASP A 78 -10.01 -14.42 4.37
N GLY A 79 -9.90 -15.66 3.90
CA GLY A 79 -9.83 -15.97 2.47
C GLY A 79 -11.11 -15.61 1.71
N LEU A 80 -12.29 -15.92 2.26
CA LEU A 80 -13.58 -15.55 1.68
C LEU A 80 -13.78 -14.03 1.65
N THR A 81 -13.44 -13.34 2.74
CA THR A 81 -13.46 -11.88 2.83
C THR A 81 -12.51 -11.26 1.79
N GLY A 82 -11.31 -11.83 1.59
CA GLY A 82 -10.36 -11.42 0.56
C GLY A 82 -10.93 -11.55 -0.86
N VAL A 83 -11.53 -12.70 -1.19
CA VAL A 83 -12.21 -12.89 -2.49
C VAL A 83 -13.33 -11.88 -2.68
N LYS A 84 -14.18 -11.68 -1.67
CA LYS A 84 -15.29 -10.72 -1.74
C LYS A 84 -14.78 -9.29 -1.95
N LYS A 85 -13.77 -8.86 -1.18
CA LYS A 85 -13.13 -7.54 -1.32
C LYS A 85 -12.58 -7.33 -2.74
N PHE A 86 -11.89 -8.34 -3.28
CA PHE A 86 -11.36 -8.31 -4.64
C PHE A 86 -12.47 -8.13 -5.68
N LEU A 87 -13.53 -8.93 -5.59
CA LEU A 87 -14.66 -8.89 -6.54
C LEU A 87 -15.44 -7.58 -6.45
N MET A 88 -15.68 -7.07 -5.23
CA MET A 88 -16.35 -5.79 -5.04
C MET A 88 -15.53 -4.63 -5.55
N SER A 89 -14.19 -4.68 -5.48
CA SER A 89 -13.31 -3.59 -5.95
C SER A 89 -13.12 -3.58 -7.46
N LEU A 90 -13.38 -4.70 -8.13
CA LEU A 90 -13.14 -4.86 -9.55
C LEU A 90 -14.11 -4.01 -10.38
N GLY A 91 -13.58 -3.25 -11.34
CA GLY A 91 -14.41 -2.47 -12.27
C GLY A 91 -14.80 -1.07 -11.77
N HIS A 92 -14.51 -0.72 -10.51
CA HIS A 92 -14.85 0.61 -9.97
C HIS A 92 -14.12 1.75 -10.68
N TYR A 93 -12.81 1.63 -10.83
CA TYR A 93 -11.96 2.64 -11.48
C TYR A 93 -11.17 2.09 -12.67
N GLY A 94 -11.31 0.80 -12.95
CA GLY A 94 -10.60 0.13 -14.03
C GLY A 94 -10.68 -1.40 -13.94
N ASN A 95 -9.88 -2.06 -14.77
CA ASN A 95 -9.94 -3.49 -15.05
C ASN A 95 -9.27 -4.37 -13.96
N SER A 96 -8.74 -3.73 -12.91
CA SER A 96 -8.11 -4.34 -11.74
C SER A 96 -8.73 -3.74 -10.47
N PRO A 97 -8.69 -4.47 -9.34
CA PRO A 97 -9.22 -3.98 -8.07
C PRO A 97 -8.26 -3.04 -7.32
N PHE A 98 -7.11 -2.68 -7.91
CA PHE A 98 -6.06 -1.95 -7.25
C PHE A 98 -5.89 -0.54 -7.83
N LEU A 99 -5.52 0.39 -6.95
CA LEU A 99 -5.07 1.73 -7.30
C LEU A 99 -3.65 1.94 -6.77
N PHE A 100 -2.89 2.78 -7.46
CA PHE A 100 -1.56 3.18 -7.03
C PHE A 100 -1.45 4.71 -7.11
N PRO A 101 -0.99 5.38 -6.05
CA PRO A 101 -0.83 6.83 -6.07
C PRO A 101 0.28 7.23 -7.05
N VAL A 102 0.01 8.22 -7.89
CA VAL A 102 1.05 8.85 -8.71
C VAL A 102 2.12 9.42 -7.78
N TYR A 103 3.39 9.27 -8.15
CA TYR A 103 4.60 9.54 -7.35
C TYR A 103 4.83 8.57 -6.18
N GLY A 104 3.96 7.58 -6.01
CA GLY A 104 4.14 6.46 -5.09
C GLY A 104 3.57 6.68 -3.70
N CYS A 105 3.63 5.62 -2.88
CA CYS A 105 2.98 5.58 -1.57
C CYS A 105 3.52 6.60 -0.55
N GLY A 106 4.66 7.23 -0.84
CA GLY A 106 5.22 8.32 -0.03
C GLY A 106 4.37 9.60 -0.02
N GLU A 107 3.44 9.74 -0.96
CA GLU A 107 2.50 10.87 -1.00
C GLU A 107 1.39 10.74 0.04
N ILE A 108 1.00 9.51 0.43
CA ILE A 108 -0.11 9.28 1.36
C ILE A 108 0.12 9.96 2.72
N PRO A 109 1.28 9.77 3.40
CA PRO A 109 1.56 10.50 4.63
C PRO A 109 1.57 12.02 4.44
N GLN A 110 2.04 12.53 3.29
CA GLN A 110 2.09 13.96 2.99
C GLN A 110 0.68 14.55 2.86
N CYS A 111 -0.25 13.82 2.24
CA CYS A 111 -1.67 14.22 2.16
C CYS A 111 -2.29 14.38 3.55
N PHE A 112 -2.08 13.43 4.46
CA PHE A 112 -2.55 13.56 5.85
C PHE A 112 -1.83 14.67 6.61
N CYS A 113 -0.54 14.90 6.33
CA CYS A 113 0.18 16.00 6.94
C CYS A 113 -0.37 17.37 6.49
N ARG A 114 -0.69 17.50 5.20
CA ARG A 114 -1.37 18.69 4.67
C ARG A 114 -2.73 18.89 5.32
N LEU A 115 -3.53 17.82 5.45
CA LEU A 115 -4.83 17.88 6.13
C LEU A 115 -4.67 18.44 7.56
N CYS A 116 -3.73 17.90 8.33
CA CYS A 116 -3.43 18.40 9.68
C CYS A 116 -3.02 19.88 9.68
N ALA A 117 -2.18 20.32 8.73
CA ALA A 117 -1.75 21.72 8.64
C ALA A 117 -2.89 22.68 8.34
N VAL A 118 -3.85 22.29 7.49
CA VAL A 118 -5.05 23.09 7.18
C VAL A 118 -5.86 23.39 8.45
N PHE A 119 -5.90 22.44 9.39
CA PHE A 119 -6.58 22.60 10.68
C PHE A 119 -5.66 23.13 11.79
N GLY A 120 -4.57 23.82 11.43
CA GLY A 120 -3.69 24.51 12.38
C GLY A 120 -2.51 23.69 12.91
N GLY A 121 -2.27 22.49 12.38
CA GLY A 121 -1.11 21.67 12.73
C GLY A 121 0.21 22.32 12.31
N ILE A 122 1.19 22.35 13.22
CA ILE A 122 2.51 22.94 12.98
C ILE A 122 3.52 21.83 12.65
N TYR A 123 4.26 22.00 11.55
CA TYR A 123 5.27 21.06 11.07
C TYR A 123 6.69 21.59 11.21
N CYS A 124 7.57 20.79 11.83
CA CYS A 124 8.97 21.13 12.04
C CYS A 124 9.88 19.99 11.55
N LEU A 125 10.37 20.07 10.31
CA LEU A 125 11.36 19.13 9.77
C LEU A 125 12.78 19.52 10.21
N LYS A 126 13.70 18.55 10.22
CA LYS A 126 15.10 18.74 10.65
C LYS A 126 15.25 19.33 12.06
N ASN A 127 14.26 19.09 12.92
CA ASN A 127 14.26 19.52 14.31
C ASN A 127 14.36 18.29 15.23
N PRO A 128 15.57 17.91 15.67
CA PRO A 128 15.75 16.73 16.51
C PRO A 128 15.16 16.93 17.91
N ILE A 129 14.52 15.88 18.43
CA ILE A 129 14.07 15.81 19.82
C ILE A 129 15.21 15.23 20.66
N GLU A 130 15.72 16.01 21.61
CA GLU A 130 16.86 15.64 22.46
C GLU A 130 16.44 14.80 23.67
N GLY A 131 15.18 14.90 24.09
CA GLY A 131 14.70 14.16 25.26
C GLY A 131 13.20 14.29 25.48
N ILE A 132 12.65 13.30 26.18
CA ILE A 132 11.26 13.25 26.62
C ILE A 132 11.27 13.29 28.15
N HIS A 133 10.59 14.27 28.73
CA HIS A 133 10.45 14.41 30.18
C HIS A 133 9.22 13.68 30.67
N LEU A 134 9.43 12.83 31.68
CA LEU A 134 8.38 12.10 32.37
C LEU A 134 8.30 12.59 33.82
N GLN A 135 7.08 12.79 34.30
CA GLN A 135 6.81 13.08 35.71
C GLN A 135 6.43 11.77 36.44
N ALA A 136 6.91 11.62 37.67
CA ALA A 136 6.47 10.54 38.54
C ALA A 136 5.09 10.86 39.12
N THR A 137 4.17 9.90 39.04
CA THR A 137 2.82 9.95 39.60
C THR A 137 2.57 8.75 40.50
N ASP A 138 1.53 8.79 41.32
CA ASP A 138 1.14 7.67 42.20
C ASP A 138 0.81 6.38 41.41
N GLU A 139 0.43 6.54 40.13
CA GLU A 139 0.08 5.46 39.20
C GLU A 139 1.23 5.05 38.25
N GLY A 140 2.41 5.69 38.35
CA GLY A 140 3.59 5.35 37.56
C GLY A 140 4.34 6.55 36.98
N ARG A 141 4.63 6.50 35.68
CA ARG A 141 5.26 7.61 34.93
C ARG A 141 4.24 8.20 33.97
N GLN A 142 4.18 9.53 33.90
CA GLN A 142 3.33 10.27 32.98
C GLN A 142 4.18 11.18 32.10
N TYR A 143 3.81 11.31 30.83
CA TYR A 143 4.42 12.26 29.91
C TYR A 143 4.10 13.72 30.30
N ASP A 144 5.10 14.62 30.20
CA ASP A 144 4.95 16.06 30.48
C ASP A 144 5.37 16.94 29.28
N SER A 145 6.57 16.73 28.75
CA SER A 145 7.13 17.62 27.73
C SER A 145 8.25 16.98 26.91
N ILE A 146 8.56 17.59 25.75
CA ILE A 146 9.72 17.26 24.93
C ILE A 146 10.75 18.39 24.93
N LYS A 147 12.03 18.03 24.80
CA LYS A 147 13.14 18.97 24.64
C LYS A 147 13.57 19.03 23.18
N CYS A 148 13.54 20.22 22.58
CA CYS A 148 14.02 20.49 21.23
C CYS A 148 15.07 21.60 21.29
N GLY A 149 16.36 21.25 21.25
CA GLY A 149 17.45 22.20 21.40
C GLY A 149 17.38 22.98 22.72
N LYS A 150 17.17 24.29 22.62
CA LYS A 150 17.03 25.20 23.77
C LYS A 150 15.59 25.36 24.27
N GLN A 151 14.61 24.79 23.58
CA GLN A 151 13.19 24.92 23.89
C GLN A 151 12.64 23.65 24.55
N SER A 152 11.70 23.83 25.48
CA SER A 152 10.89 22.76 26.04
C SER A 152 9.44 22.98 25.63
N ILE A 153 8.81 21.98 25.02
CA ILE A 153 7.45 22.04 24.49
C ILE A 153 6.60 21.09 25.33
N ARG A 154 5.57 21.64 26.00
CA ARG A 154 4.63 20.89 26.84
C ARG A 154 3.42 20.47 26.02
N SER A 155 2.96 19.23 26.20
CA SER A 155 1.68 18.74 25.65
C SER A 155 1.05 17.72 26.60
N LYS A 156 -0.22 17.38 26.38
CA LYS A 156 -0.93 16.35 27.18
C LYS A 156 -0.51 14.95 26.78
N ASP A 157 -0.39 14.74 25.48
CA ASP A 157 -0.05 13.46 24.86
C ASP A 157 1.07 13.67 23.84
N ILE A 158 1.75 12.57 23.53
CA ILE A 158 2.71 12.47 22.44
C ILE A 158 2.47 11.18 21.66
N VAL A 159 2.44 11.30 20.32
CA VAL A 159 2.42 10.16 19.41
C VAL A 159 3.80 10.01 18.79
N VAL A 160 4.42 8.84 18.95
CA VAL A 160 5.78 8.56 18.49
C VAL A 160 5.79 7.41 17.49
N GLY A 161 6.60 7.56 16.43
CA GLY A 161 6.90 6.48 15.49
C GLY A 161 7.91 5.48 16.06
N HIS A 162 7.98 4.29 15.46
CA HIS A 162 9.03 3.33 15.76
C HIS A 162 10.44 3.95 15.57
N GLY A 163 11.36 3.64 16.49
CA GLY A 163 12.76 4.09 16.44
C GLY A 163 13.04 5.39 17.20
N TYR A 164 12.01 6.14 17.62
CA TYR A 164 12.18 7.40 18.37
C TYR A 164 12.18 7.24 19.89
N LEU A 165 11.78 6.06 20.39
CA LEU A 165 11.68 5.79 21.82
C LEU A 165 12.71 4.73 22.24
N GLY A 166 13.58 5.06 23.19
CA GLY A 166 14.53 4.10 23.78
C GLY A 166 13.84 3.12 24.74
N ARG A 167 14.50 1.98 25.02
CA ARG A 167 13.95 0.93 25.90
C ARG A 167 13.72 1.42 27.33
N GLU A 168 14.44 2.44 27.77
CA GLU A 168 14.32 3.05 29.11
C GLU A 168 12.98 3.76 29.35
N ALA A 169 12.29 4.18 28.29
CA ALA A 169 10.98 4.82 28.42
C ALA A 169 9.88 3.83 28.83
N PHE A 170 10.08 2.55 28.56
CA PHE A 170 9.08 1.53 28.81
C PHE A 170 9.04 1.12 30.29
N VAL A 171 7.85 0.73 30.77
CA VAL A 171 7.61 0.29 32.15
C VAL A 171 7.34 -1.21 32.16
N THR A 172 8.09 -1.97 32.96
CA THR A 172 7.84 -3.39 33.20
C THR A 172 6.56 -3.56 34.00
N VAL A 173 5.63 -4.39 33.51
CA VAL A 173 4.37 -4.68 34.20
C VAL A 173 4.39 -6.09 34.77
N GLU A 174 3.98 -6.26 36.03
CA GLU A 174 3.76 -7.59 36.61
C GLU A 174 2.66 -8.33 35.84
N THR A 175 2.94 -9.57 35.46
CA THR A 175 2.14 -10.45 34.57
C THR A 175 0.71 -10.76 35.04
N SER A 176 0.28 -10.27 36.21
CA SER A 176 -0.97 -10.65 36.88
C SER A 176 -2.17 -9.71 36.63
N LYS A 177 -1.99 -8.60 35.90
CA LYS A 177 -3.07 -7.62 35.59
C LYS A 177 -3.15 -7.25 34.10
N GLN A 178 -3.08 -8.22 33.20
CA GLN A 178 -3.15 -7.94 31.76
C GLN A 178 -4.60 -7.83 31.25
N ALA A 179 -4.92 -6.71 30.60
CA ALA A 179 -5.54 -6.78 29.28
C ALA A 179 -4.38 -6.91 28.28
N PRO A 180 -4.35 -7.92 27.39
CA PRO A 180 -3.30 -8.01 26.38
C PRO A 180 -3.37 -6.77 25.50
N LEU A 181 -2.27 -6.02 25.37
CA LEU A 181 -2.24 -4.84 24.50
C LEU A 181 -2.57 -5.21 23.04
N ARG A 182 -2.37 -6.47 22.63
CA ARG A 182 -2.71 -7.01 21.29
C ARG A 182 -2.95 -8.53 21.31
N LYS A 183 -3.85 -9.01 20.43
CA LYS A 183 -3.87 -10.40 19.96
C LYS A 183 -2.56 -10.67 19.19
N SER A 184 -1.99 -11.86 19.35
CA SER A 184 -0.61 -12.19 18.93
C SER A 184 -0.34 -12.23 17.43
N ASP A 185 -1.35 -12.04 16.58
CA ASP A 185 -1.27 -12.55 15.21
C ASP A 185 -0.78 -11.52 14.19
N THR A 186 -0.61 -10.24 14.58
CA THR A 186 -0.24 -9.18 13.64
C THR A 186 0.95 -8.36 14.14
N ILE A 187 2.14 -8.86 13.80
CA ILE A 187 3.43 -8.24 14.12
C ILE A 187 3.78 -7.24 13.02
N CYS A 188 4.13 -6.00 13.39
CA CYS A 188 4.67 -5.03 12.44
C CYS A 188 6.14 -5.32 12.09
N GLY A 189 6.60 -4.84 10.94
CA GLY A 189 7.96 -5.08 10.49
C GLY A 189 8.24 -6.57 10.26
N LYS A 190 9.48 -6.99 10.54
CA LYS A 190 10.02 -8.31 10.14
C LYS A 190 9.84 -8.55 8.64
N LEU A 191 10.19 -7.55 7.83
CA LEU A 191 10.04 -7.60 6.39
C LEU A 191 11.40 -7.59 5.71
N ALA A 192 11.62 -8.51 4.79
CA ALA A 192 12.70 -8.44 3.81
C ALA A 192 12.18 -7.66 2.59
N ARG A 193 12.91 -6.62 2.18
CA ARG A 193 12.54 -5.74 1.06
C ARG A 193 13.66 -5.69 0.04
N ALA A 194 13.28 -5.68 -1.23
CA ALA A 194 14.17 -5.34 -2.33
C ALA A 194 13.58 -4.19 -3.17
N VAL A 195 14.46 -3.30 -3.63
CA VAL A 195 14.18 -2.27 -4.61
C VAL A 195 15.10 -2.49 -5.79
N ILE A 196 14.53 -2.82 -6.94
CA ILE A 196 15.28 -3.29 -8.11
C ILE A 196 14.86 -2.46 -9.33
N LEU A 197 15.83 -1.99 -10.11
CA LEU A 197 15.59 -1.36 -11.41
C LEU A 197 15.82 -2.39 -12.51
N ILE A 198 14.90 -2.45 -13.47
CA ILE A 198 14.97 -3.37 -14.62
C ILE A 198 14.73 -2.63 -15.94
N ASN A 199 15.19 -3.24 -17.04
CA ASN A 199 15.11 -2.67 -18.40
C ASN A 199 13.85 -3.04 -19.20
N VAL A 200 13.19 -4.15 -18.84
CA VAL A 200 12.04 -4.71 -19.59
C VAL A 200 10.93 -5.04 -18.58
N PRO A 201 9.67 -4.63 -18.83
CA PRO A 201 8.57 -4.95 -17.93
C PRO A 201 8.22 -6.44 -18.00
N PHE A 202 7.58 -6.96 -16.97
CA PHE A 202 7.05 -8.31 -16.97
C PHE A 202 6.13 -8.55 -18.18
N GLY A 203 6.40 -9.62 -18.93
CA GLY A 203 5.66 -9.98 -20.14
C GLY A 203 6.14 -9.33 -21.44
N GLY A 204 7.13 -8.42 -21.39
CA GLY A 204 7.65 -7.72 -22.57
C GLY A 204 6.80 -6.52 -23.01
N ALA A 205 7.23 -5.82 -24.06
CA ALA A 205 6.54 -4.67 -24.63
C ALA A 205 5.21 -5.02 -25.31
N SER A 206 5.06 -6.19 -25.92
CA SER A 206 3.84 -6.62 -26.62
C SER A 206 2.65 -6.80 -25.68
N GLN A 207 2.90 -7.30 -24.47
CA GLN A 207 1.88 -7.40 -23.42
C GLN A 207 1.65 -6.06 -22.71
N ASN A 208 2.52 -5.08 -22.95
CA ASN A 208 2.53 -3.78 -22.28
C ASN A 208 2.57 -2.61 -23.28
N PRO A 209 1.61 -2.51 -24.23
CA PRO A 209 1.64 -1.49 -25.29
C PRO A 209 1.61 -0.05 -24.75
N GLY A 210 1.09 0.15 -23.53
CA GLY A 210 1.10 1.43 -22.81
C GLY A 210 2.35 1.68 -21.96
N GLY A 211 3.40 0.86 -22.09
CA GLY A 211 4.68 1.06 -21.39
C GLY A 211 4.74 0.49 -19.99
N GLY A 212 3.99 -0.57 -19.67
CA GLY A 212 4.21 -1.44 -18.48
C GLY A 212 3.39 -1.11 -17.23
N GLY A 213 2.83 0.10 -17.13
CA GLY A 213 1.92 0.50 -16.07
C GLY A 213 2.38 0.16 -14.64
N VAL A 214 1.41 -0.12 -13.78
CA VAL A 214 1.65 -0.72 -12.45
C VAL A 214 1.10 -2.13 -12.46
N ALA A 215 1.91 -3.11 -12.06
CA ALA A 215 1.52 -4.50 -11.98
C ALA A 215 1.84 -5.08 -10.60
N ILE A 216 1.00 -6.02 -10.17
CA ILE A 216 1.18 -6.76 -8.93
C ILE A 216 1.29 -8.25 -9.22
N LEU A 217 2.20 -8.92 -8.53
CA LEU A 217 2.37 -10.36 -8.57
C LEU A 217 2.53 -10.89 -7.14
N LYS A 218 1.78 -11.92 -6.79
CA LYS A 218 1.97 -12.68 -5.55
C LYS A 218 2.63 -14.01 -5.91
N LEU A 219 3.88 -14.21 -5.47
CA LEU A 219 4.55 -15.50 -5.58
C LEU A 219 4.20 -16.38 -4.37
N PRO A 220 3.85 -17.65 -4.59
CA PRO A 220 3.57 -18.60 -3.53
C PRO A 220 4.75 -18.80 -2.55
N PRO A 221 4.48 -19.34 -1.36
CA PRO A 221 5.50 -19.82 -0.44
C PRO A 221 6.53 -20.75 -1.09
N VAL A 222 7.79 -20.60 -0.71
CA VAL A 222 8.89 -21.52 -1.03
C VAL A 222 9.48 -22.10 0.27
N GLU A 223 10.36 -23.09 0.17
CA GLU A 223 10.98 -23.72 1.35
C GLU A 223 11.60 -22.68 2.28
N GLY A 224 11.21 -22.68 3.56
CA GLY A 224 11.64 -21.70 4.56
C GLY A 224 10.85 -20.37 4.58
N HIS A 225 10.01 -20.10 3.58
CA HIS A 225 9.27 -18.83 3.45
C HIS A 225 7.77 -19.05 3.38
N LEU A 226 7.10 -18.99 4.53
CA LEU A 226 5.73 -19.47 4.69
C LEU A 226 4.64 -18.53 4.11
N GLU A 227 4.98 -17.27 3.85
CA GLU A 227 4.03 -16.23 3.41
C GLU A 227 4.10 -15.90 1.90
N GLY A 228 5.08 -16.48 1.19
CA GLY A 228 5.38 -16.09 -0.18
C GLY A 228 6.01 -14.69 -0.27
N ALA A 229 5.98 -14.11 -1.47
CA ALA A 229 6.45 -12.74 -1.71
C ALA A 229 5.44 -11.94 -2.55
N THR A 230 5.32 -10.65 -2.26
CA THR A 230 4.52 -9.70 -3.04
C THR A 230 5.45 -8.82 -3.84
N ILE A 231 5.22 -8.75 -5.15
CA ILE A 231 6.01 -7.99 -6.11
C ILE A 231 5.14 -6.90 -6.72
N LEU A 232 5.66 -5.68 -6.73
CA LEU A 232 5.07 -4.53 -7.42
C LEU A 232 6.03 -4.06 -8.49
N GLN A 233 5.56 -3.97 -9.73
CA GLN A 233 6.25 -3.30 -10.82
C GLN A 233 5.61 -1.93 -11.02
N MET A 234 6.43 -0.91 -11.18
CA MET A 234 6.01 0.42 -11.60
C MET A 234 6.79 0.85 -12.84
N ALA A 235 6.12 1.56 -13.73
CA ALA A 235 6.68 2.17 -14.92
C ALA A 235 6.68 3.70 -14.82
N HIS A 236 7.24 4.39 -15.81
CA HIS A 236 7.31 5.86 -15.81
C HIS A 236 5.97 6.58 -15.63
N SER A 237 4.86 5.96 -16.05
CA SER A 237 3.51 6.53 -15.92
C SER A 237 3.05 6.67 -14.47
N SER A 238 3.65 5.94 -13.53
CA SER A 238 3.37 6.11 -12.10
C SER A 238 4.11 7.31 -11.50
N GLY A 239 5.03 7.94 -12.23
CA GLY A 239 5.90 9.01 -11.71
C GLY A 239 7.02 8.52 -10.77
N THR A 240 7.25 7.21 -10.66
CA THR A 240 8.25 6.66 -9.71
C THR A 240 9.59 6.30 -10.36
N CYS A 241 9.70 6.31 -11.69
CA CYS A 241 10.94 5.98 -12.39
C CYS A 241 11.00 6.61 -13.80
N PRO A 242 12.19 6.75 -14.42
CA PRO A 242 12.31 7.27 -15.79
C PRO A 242 11.72 6.34 -16.86
N LYS A 243 11.52 6.85 -18.09
CA LYS A 243 11.12 6.03 -19.24
C LYS A 243 12.13 4.91 -19.52
N ASN A 244 11.62 3.75 -19.97
CA ASN A 244 12.38 2.54 -20.27
C ASN A 244 13.15 1.94 -19.07
N ILE A 245 12.84 2.40 -17.86
CA ILE A 245 13.26 1.80 -16.60
C ILE A 245 11.99 1.45 -15.86
N TYR A 246 12.02 0.30 -15.19
CA TYR A 246 10.91 -0.16 -14.36
C TYR A 246 11.42 -0.38 -12.94
N LEU A 247 10.64 0.06 -11.97
CA LEU A 247 10.93 -0.05 -10.56
C LEU A 247 10.18 -1.24 -9.98
N ILE A 248 10.92 -2.22 -9.48
CA ILE A 248 10.39 -3.40 -8.83
C ILE A 248 10.57 -3.28 -7.32
N HIS A 249 9.50 -3.48 -6.57
CA HIS A 249 9.54 -3.71 -5.14
C HIS A 249 9.17 -5.16 -4.85
N ILE A 250 9.98 -5.83 -4.04
CA ILE A 250 9.68 -7.17 -3.52
C ILE A 250 9.53 -7.07 -2.00
N THR A 251 8.48 -7.68 -1.46
CA THR A 251 8.22 -7.79 -0.02
C THR A 251 8.02 -9.24 0.34
N ALA A 252 8.70 -9.70 1.38
CA ALA A 252 8.40 -10.96 2.05
C ALA A 252 8.60 -10.80 3.56
N VAL A 253 8.07 -11.74 4.34
CA VAL A 253 8.43 -11.83 5.77
C VAL A 253 9.90 -12.26 5.88
N ALA A 254 10.67 -11.50 6.67
CA ALA A 254 12.06 -11.81 6.95
C ALA A 254 12.17 -13.09 7.79
N VAL A 255 13.03 -13.99 7.34
CA VAL A 255 13.35 -15.28 7.97
C VAL A 255 14.74 -15.21 8.60
N SER A 256 15.65 -14.41 8.03
CA SER A 256 16.99 -14.18 8.53
C SER A 256 17.33 -12.69 8.66
N GLU A 257 18.52 -12.38 9.16
CA GLU A 257 19.05 -11.01 9.17
C GLU A 257 19.55 -10.57 7.77
N ASN A 258 19.63 -11.50 6.81
CA ASN A 258 20.12 -11.22 5.46
C ASN A 258 18.95 -11.15 4.46
N PRO A 259 18.46 -9.94 4.11
CA PRO A 259 17.33 -9.77 3.20
C PRO A 259 17.63 -10.25 1.77
N GLU A 260 18.89 -10.23 1.33
CA GLU A 260 19.26 -10.75 0.00
C GLU A 260 19.08 -12.27 -0.05
N ALA A 261 19.52 -12.98 0.99
CA ALA A 261 19.34 -14.43 1.08
C ALA A 261 17.84 -14.81 1.12
N ASP A 262 17.04 -14.04 1.88
CA ASP A 262 15.60 -14.27 2.01
C ASP A 262 14.83 -14.02 0.71
N LEU A 263 15.28 -13.09 -0.13
CA LEU A 263 14.57 -12.70 -1.36
C LEU A 263 15.12 -13.39 -2.62
N LYS A 264 16.34 -13.95 -2.57
CA LYS A 264 16.95 -14.70 -3.66
C LYS A 264 16.06 -15.74 -4.32
N PRO A 265 15.29 -16.60 -3.60
CA PRO A 265 14.47 -17.62 -4.26
C PRO A 265 13.33 -17.02 -5.10
N TYR A 266 12.88 -15.80 -4.78
CA TYR A 266 11.86 -15.09 -5.55
C TYR A 266 12.47 -14.32 -6.71
N VAL A 267 13.55 -13.57 -6.46
CA VAL A 267 14.26 -12.80 -7.50
C VAL A 267 14.68 -13.71 -8.67
N SER A 268 15.21 -14.88 -8.37
CA SER A 268 15.69 -15.83 -9.39
C SER A 268 14.58 -16.43 -10.27
N GLN A 269 13.31 -16.35 -9.85
CA GLN A 269 12.17 -16.83 -10.63
C GLN A 269 11.71 -15.81 -11.68
N ILE A 270 11.89 -14.52 -11.41
CA ILE A 270 11.28 -13.44 -12.20
C ILE A 270 12.29 -12.52 -12.88
N LEU A 271 13.55 -12.52 -12.47
CA LEU A 271 14.58 -11.58 -12.94
C LEU A 271 15.87 -12.28 -13.36
N SER A 272 16.56 -11.67 -14.33
CA SER A 272 17.86 -12.13 -14.83
C SER A 272 18.98 -11.14 -14.48
N LYS A 273 20.17 -11.67 -14.15
CA LYS A 273 21.41 -10.87 -14.05
C LYS A 273 22.20 -10.82 -15.37
N THR A 274 21.80 -11.60 -16.36
CA THR A 274 22.49 -11.71 -17.64
C THR A 274 21.74 -10.89 -18.67
N TYR A 275 22.44 -9.93 -19.28
CA TYR A 275 21.94 -9.25 -20.47
C TYR A 275 21.97 -10.23 -21.64
N PRO A 276 20.86 -10.42 -22.37
CA PRO A 276 20.91 -11.09 -23.66
C PRO A 276 21.92 -10.36 -24.52
N GLN A 277 22.96 -11.04 -25.01
CA GLN A 277 23.82 -10.43 -26.02
C GLN A 277 22.97 -10.23 -27.27
N THR A 278 22.65 -8.97 -27.58
CA THR A 278 22.23 -8.66 -28.94
C THR A 278 23.45 -8.90 -29.81
N THR A 279 23.33 -9.79 -30.80
CA THR A 279 24.34 -9.96 -31.84
C THR A 279 24.31 -8.71 -32.73
N ASP A 280 24.77 -7.59 -32.20
CA ASP A 280 25.03 -6.37 -32.94
C ASP A 280 26.55 -6.26 -33.08
N ASP A 281 27.15 -7.12 -33.91
CA ASP A 281 28.47 -6.83 -34.48
C ASP A 281 28.25 -5.84 -35.63
N PRO A 282 28.71 -4.57 -35.53
CA PRO A 282 28.54 -3.59 -36.60
C PRO A 282 29.36 -3.93 -37.85
N VAL A 283 30.25 -4.91 -37.76
CA VAL A 283 31.29 -5.21 -38.77
C VAL A 283 30.80 -6.15 -39.87
N ASN A 284 29.68 -6.85 -39.68
CA ASN A 284 29.16 -7.81 -40.68
C ASN A 284 27.93 -7.32 -41.46
N ALA A 285 27.34 -6.17 -41.11
CA ALA A 285 26.17 -5.63 -41.81
C ALA A 285 26.51 -5.08 -43.22
N GLU A 286 27.76 -4.74 -43.49
CA GLU A 286 28.18 -4.19 -44.80
C GLU A 286 28.55 -5.25 -45.85
N ARG A 287 28.56 -6.55 -45.52
CA ARG A 287 28.93 -7.62 -46.46
C ARG A 287 27.77 -8.39 -47.08
N GLN A 288 26.52 -8.07 -46.72
CA GLN A 288 25.33 -8.76 -47.22
C GLN A 288 24.34 -7.84 -47.95
N ALA A 289 24.78 -6.68 -48.43
CA ALA A 289 23.94 -5.75 -49.19
C ALA A 289 24.02 -5.88 -50.72
N GLU A 290 24.60 -6.97 -51.25
CA GLU A 290 24.61 -7.27 -52.68
C GLU A 290 24.15 -8.73 -52.90
N GLY A 291 22.85 -8.96 -52.90
CA GLY A 291 22.30 -10.29 -53.17
C GLY A 291 20.82 -10.46 -52.92
N ASP A 292 20.03 -10.06 -53.92
CA ASP A 292 18.72 -10.60 -54.28
C ASP A 292 17.47 -10.26 -53.42
N THR A 293 16.43 -9.88 -54.17
CA THR A 293 15.11 -9.46 -53.72
C THR A 293 14.18 -10.65 -53.47
N THR A 294 13.63 -10.80 -52.26
CA THR A 294 12.21 -11.10 -51.93
C THR A 294 12.03 -11.59 -50.48
N GLU A 295 11.02 -11.03 -49.82
CA GLU A 295 10.18 -11.61 -48.73
C GLU A 295 10.73 -11.78 -47.30
N SER A 296 9.94 -11.21 -46.38
CA SER A 296 9.95 -11.27 -44.91
C SER A 296 11.12 -10.61 -44.19
N GLU A 297 10.86 -9.46 -43.55
CA GLU A 297 11.73 -8.98 -42.47
C GLU A 297 11.82 -10.08 -41.40
N PRO A 298 13.02 -10.49 -40.97
CA PRO A 298 13.15 -11.43 -39.87
C PRO A 298 12.61 -10.75 -38.62
N VAL A 299 11.45 -11.20 -38.14
CA VAL A 299 10.86 -10.77 -36.88
C VAL A 299 11.88 -11.07 -35.78
N LYS A 300 12.60 -10.04 -35.33
CA LYS A 300 13.51 -10.17 -34.20
C LYS A 300 12.68 -10.65 -33.00
N PRO A 301 13.08 -11.73 -32.32
CA PRO A 301 12.36 -12.18 -31.13
C PRO A 301 12.37 -11.05 -30.11
N GLU A 302 11.19 -10.69 -29.64
CA GLU A 302 11.02 -9.65 -28.64
C GLU A 302 11.77 -10.02 -27.36
N ASN A 303 12.55 -9.09 -26.80
CA ASN A 303 13.17 -9.31 -25.50
C ASN A 303 12.11 -9.24 -24.41
N THR A 304 11.73 -10.38 -23.86
CA THR A 304 10.82 -10.52 -22.72
C THR A 304 11.55 -10.73 -21.40
N THR A 305 12.88 -10.73 -21.40
CA THR A 305 13.70 -10.97 -20.21
C THR A 305 13.93 -9.69 -19.43
N SER A 306 13.38 -9.63 -18.22
CA SER A 306 13.62 -8.56 -17.26
C SER A 306 15.03 -8.67 -16.66
N THR A 307 15.96 -7.82 -17.12
CA THR A 307 17.34 -7.78 -16.65
C THR A 307 17.52 -6.73 -15.55
N ILE A 308 18.24 -7.09 -14.49
CA ILE A 308 18.56 -6.21 -13.36
C ILE A 308 19.60 -5.16 -13.77
N LEU A 309 19.25 -3.89 -13.57
CA LEU A 309 20.13 -2.72 -13.72
C LEU A 309 20.75 -2.30 -12.38
N TYR A 310 19.95 -2.37 -11.31
CA TYR A 310 20.33 -1.98 -9.95
C TYR A 310 19.50 -2.80 -8.96
N GLU A 311 20.08 -3.15 -7.81
CA GLU A 311 19.40 -3.86 -6.74
C GLU A 311 19.83 -3.32 -5.37
N ALA A 312 18.87 -3.12 -4.47
CA ALA A 312 19.10 -2.78 -3.08
C ALA A 312 18.22 -3.63 -2.19
N TYR A 313 18.80 -4.22 -1.14
CA TYR A 313 18.12 -5.10 -0.20
C TYR A 313 18.23 -4.52 1.21
N PHE A 314 17.13 -4.57 1.96
CA PHE A 314 17.11 -4.12 3.36
C PHE A 314 16.00 -4.82 4.14
N THR A 315 16.14 -4.82 5.47
CA THR A 315 15.14 -5.37 6.39
C THR A 315 14.44 -4.24 7.12
N ILE A 316 13.13 -4.36 7.30
CA ILE A 316 12.35 -3.50 8.19
C ILE A 316 12.17 -4.25 9.52
N PRO A 317 12.76 -3.76 10.63
CA PRO A 317 12.68 -4.44 11.92
C PRO A 317 11.28 -4.32 12.54
N THR A 318 10.96 -5.27 13.42
CA THR A 318 9.76 -5.19 14.27
C THR A 318 9.93 -4.11 15.32
N CYS A 319 8.86 -3.37 15.63
CA CYS A 319 8.93 -2.38 16.70
C CYS A 319 9.03 -3.03 18.09
N ASP A 320 9.65 -2.34 19.04
CA ASP A 320 9.87 -2.87 20.40
C ASP A 320 8.56 -3.28 21.10
N VAL A 321 7.44 -2.59 20.84
CA VAL A 321 6.12 -2.97 21.39
C VAL A 321 5.61 -4.30 20.83
N CYS A 322 5.82 -4.55 19.54
CA CYS A 322 5.40 -5.79 18.91
C CYS A 322 6.36 -6.96 19.18
N GLY A 323 7.64 -6.66 19.42
CA GLY A 323 8.66 -7.65 19.72
C GLY A 323 8.81 -7.97 21.21
N ALA A 324 8.29 -7.13 22.10
CA ALA A 324 8.24 -7.41 23.53
C ALA A 324 7.14 -8.44 23.80
N ASP A 325 7.51 -9.60 24.32
CA ASP A 325 6.59 -10.65 24.79
C ASP A 325 5.77 -10.16 25.99
N GLY A 326 4.75 -9.32 25.76
CA GLY A 326 3.68 -8.95 26.68
C GLY A 326 4.04 -8.28 28.02
N GLY A 327 5.33 -8.11 28.36
CA GLY A 327 5.77 -7.71 29.71
C GLY A 327 5.99 -6.20 29.89
N VAL A 328 5.61 -5.38 28.91
CA VAL A 328 6.04 -4.00 28.81
C VAL A 328 4.88 -3.08 28.45
N SER A 329 4.73 -1.97 29.17
CA SER A 329 3.74 -0.92 28.90
C SER A 329 4.41 0.44 28.68
N LEU A 330 3.66 1.36 28.08
CA LEU A 330 4.09 2.74 27.89
C LEU A 330 3.61 3.61 29.07
N PRO A 331 4.39 4.63 29.47
CA PRO A 331 3.93 5.68 30.37
C PRO A 331 2.63 6.33 29.88
N THR A 332 1.79 6.79 30.81
CA THR A 332 0.54 7.47 30.47
C THR A 332 0.81 8.73 29.63
N GLY A 333 0.04 8.92 28.56
CA GLY A 333 0.19 10.02 27.61
C GLY A 333 1.20 9.76 26.48
N ILE A 334 1.85 8.59 26.44
CA ILE A 334 2.72 8.18 25.32
C ILE A 334 2.00 7.13 24.47
N HIS A 335 1.82 7.45 23.19
CA HIS A 335 1.19 6.58 22.21
C HIS A 335 2.22 6.19 21.14
N MET A 336 2.46 4.89 20.96
CA MET A 336 3.40 4.41 19.92
C MET A 336 2.66 3.92 18.68
N THR A 337 3.11 4.40 17.53
CA THR A 337 2.71 3.91 16.20
C THR A 337 3.74 2.92 15.67
N CYS A 338 3.25 1.88 15.01
CA CYS A 338 4.08 0.81 14.50
C CYS A 338 4.70 1.20 13.17
N GLY A 339 5.74 0.48 12.77
CA GLY A 339 6.20 0.49 11.38
C GLY A 339 5.19 -0.20 10.45
N PRO A 340 5.53 -0.33 9.15
CA PRO A 340 4.66 -0.98 8.19
C PRO A 340 4.41 -2.45 8.54
N PHE A 341 3.20 -2.94 8.25
CA PHE A 341 2.80 -4.32 8.44
C PHE A 341 3.01 -5.14 7.16
N HIS A 342 2.98 -6.47 7.27
CA HIS A 342 2.92 -7.37 6.12
C HIS A 342 1.48 -7.46 5.58
N GLU A 343 0.99 -6.37 5.01
CA GLU A 343 -0.32 -6.27 4.35
C GLU A 343 -0.14 -5.71 2.93
N LEU A 344 -1.11 -5.99 2.05
CA LEU A 344 -1.15 -5.38 0.73
C LEU A 344 -1.78 -3.97 0.77
N ASP A 345 -2.81 -3.81 1.60
CA ASP A 345 -3.54 -2.56 1.81
C ASP A 345 -2.99 -1.78 3.02
N TYR A 346 -3.75 -0.81 3.54
CA TYR A 346 -3.40 0.01 4.71
C TYR A 346 -4.33 -0.22 5.90
N ASP A 347 -5.05 -1.34 5.93
CA ASP A 347 -6.12 -1.58 6.90
C ASP A 347 -5.59 -1.58 8.34
N LEU A 348 -4.46 -2.25 8.61
CA LEU A 348 -3.86 -2.30 9.95
C LEU A 348 -3.32 -0.94 10.38
N SER A 349 -2.72 -0.21 9.45
CA SER A 349 -2.20 1.14 9.68
C SER A 349 -3.32 2.13 10.02
N ILE A 350 -4.44 2.08 9.29
CA ILE A 350 -5.64 2.90 9.54
C ILE A 350 -6.30 2.50 10.86
N GLN A 351 -6.43 1.20 11.14
CA GLN A 351 -6.98 0.72 12.41
C GLN A 351 -6.13 1.17 13.61
N GLN A 352 -4.80 1.16 13.47
CA GLN A 352 -3.91 1.68 14.51
C GLN A 352 -4.12 3.19 14.72
N ALA A 353 -4.15 3.98 13.65
CA ALA A 353 -4.40 5.42 13.74
C ALA A 353 -5.75 5.72 14.42
N LYS A 354 -6.81 4.98 14.05
CA LYS A 354 -8.14 5.11 14.66
C LYS A 354 -8.15 4.75 16.14
N ARG A 355 -7.36 3.76 16.55
CA ARG A 355 -7.23 3.38 17.97
C ARG A 355 -6.55 4.48 18.78
N VAL A 356 -5.38 4.93 18.33
CA VAL A 356 -4.65 6.05 18.97
C VAL A 356 -5.51 7.30 19.04
N PHE A 357 -6.24 7.63 17.97
CA PHE A 357 -7.16 8.77 17.98
C PHE A 357 -8.25 8.65 19.05
N LYS A 358 -8.89 7.48 19.17
CA LYS A 358 -9.94 7.25 20.20
C LYS A 358 -9.40 7.22 21.62
N ASP A 359 -8.14 6.83 21.80
CA ASP A 359 -7.47 6.85 23.10
C ASP A 359 -7.18 8.30 23.56
N ILE A 360 -6.83 9.19 22.62
CA ILE A 360 -6.58 10.62 22.91
C ILE A 360 -7.88 11.43 22.98
N TYR A 361 -8.84 11.16 22.08
CA TYR A 361 -10.09 11.90 21.91
C TYR A 361 -11.30 10.95 22.02
N PRO A 362 -11.66 10.50 23.23
CA PRO A 362 -12.77 9.59 23.43
C PRO A 362 -14.10 10.27 23.07
N GLY A 363 -14.87 9.66 22.17
CA GLY A 363 -16.19 10.15 21.75
C GLY A 363 -16.17 11.02 20.49
N GLU A 364 -15.00 11.43 20.01
CA GLU A 364 -14.88 12.19 18.76
C GLU A 364 -14.93 11.29 17.52
N GLU A 365 -15.38 11.87 16.40
CA GLU A 365 -15.42 11.19 15.10
C GLU A 365 -14.01 11.09 14.49
N PHE A 366 -13.67 9.92 13.97
CA PHE A 366 -12.37 9.71 13.32
C PHE A 366 -12.42 10.15 11.87
N LEU A 367 -11.73 11.26 11.56
CA LEU A 367 -11.66 11.89 10.24
C LEU A 367 -13.05 12.23 9.66
N PRO A 368 -13.80 13.15 10.29
CA PRO A 368 -15.05 13.64 9.72
C PRO A 368 -14.80 14.29 8.36
N ARG A 369 -15.84 14.37 7.52
CA ARG A 369 -15.76 15.10 6.24
C ARG A 369 -15.32 16.53 6.52
N ALA A 370 -14.27 16.97 5.84
CA ALA A 370 -13.88 18.38 5.87
C ALA A 370 -15.03 19.21 5.29
N PRO A 371 -15.51 20.26 5.96
CA PRO A 371 -16.51 21.16 5.38
C PRO A 371 -15.95 21.71 4.06
N ASP A 372 -16.80 21.78 3.04
CA ASP A 372 -16.36 22.28 1.74
C ASP A 372 -15.89 23.74 1.91
N PRO A 373 -14.90 24.24 1.14
CA PRO A 373 -14.39 25.60 1.30
C PRO A 373 -15.48 26.68 1.25
N GLU A 374 -16.58 26.40 0.56
CA GLU A 374 -17.78 27.23 0.42
C GLU A 374 -18.68 27.24 1.67
N GLU A 375 -18.56 26.24 2.55
CA GLU A 375 -19.28 26.09 3.81
C GLU A 375 -18.54 26.74 4.99
N ILE A 376 -17.28 27.16 4.79
CA ILE A 376 -16.49 27.87 5.80
C ILE A 376 -16.96 29.32 5.84
N ILE A 377 -17.85 29.64 6.78
CA ILE A 377 -18.17 31.04 7.10
C ILE A 377 -16.91 31.66 7.74
N ILE A 378 -16.13 32.37 6.93
CA ILE A 378 -15.07 33.25 7.43
C ILE A 378 -15.81 34.37 8.16
N GLY A 379 -15.89 34.27 9.48
CA GLY A 379 -16.59 35.25 10.32
C GLY A 379 -16.15 36.67 9.98
N GLU A 380 -17.14 37.54 9.81
CA GLU A 380 -16.94 38.99 9.74
C GLU A 380 -16.04 39.39 10.93
N GLU A 381 -14.92 40.05 10.65
CA GLU A 381 -14.04 40.59 11.67
C GLU A 381 -14.86 41.46 12.63
N GLU A 382 -14.98 41.04 13.90
CA GLU A 382 -15.48 41.93 14.94
C GLU A 382 -14.54 43.14 15.02
N PRO A 383 -15.05 44.38 14.94
CA PRO A 383 -14.21 45.56 14.92
C PRO A 383 -13.54 45.74 16.28
N VAL A 384 -12.21 45.68 16.29
CA VAL A 384 -11.38 46.00 17.46
C VAL A 384 -11.57 47.48 17.81
N PRO A 385 -11.85 47.85 19.07
CA PRO A 385 -12.03 49.25 19.44
C PRO A 385 -10.70 50.02 19.38
N ASP A 386 -10.71 51.14 18.65
CA ASP A 386 -9.58 52.04 18.47
C ASP A 386 -9.06 52.62 19.80
N SER A 387 -7.87 52.17 20.18
CA SER A 387 -6.94 52.86 21.08
C SER A 387 -5.55 52.43 20.60
N VAL A 388 -4.54 53.25 20.32
CA VAL A 388 -4.11 54.54 20.87
C VAL A 388 -3.21 55.22 19.82
N ALA A 389 -3.07 56.54 19.96
CA ALA A 389 -2.19 57.40 19.20
C ALA A 389 -0.70 56.97 19.09
N ALA A 390 -0.15 57.28 17.91
CA ALA A 390 1.19 57.80 17.61
C ALA A 390 2.45 56.90 17.68
N ALA A 391 3.03 56.71 16.48
CA ALA A 391 4.46 56.81 16.10
C ALA A 391 5.45 55.75 16.66
N ALA A 392 6.44 55.21 15.94
CA ALA A 392 6.92 55.29 14.56
C ALA A 392 8.01 54.19 14.35
N GLU A 393 8.27 53.84 13.07
CA GLU A 393 9.45 53.12 12.50
C GLU A 393 9.69 51.66 12.98
N ASP A 394 10.08 50.65 12.19
CA ASP A 394 10.91 50.53 10.98
C ASP A 394 10.69 49.12 10.36
N GLY A 395 11.03 48.92 9.07
CA GLY A 395 11.31 47.58 8.50
C GLY A 395 10.22 46.92 7.63
N ALA A 396 10.46 46.88 6.31
CA ALA A 396 9.63 46.23 5.29
C ALA A 396 9.62 44.68 5.36
N PRO A 397 8.50 44.00 5.01
CA PRO A 397 8.52 42.60 4.62
C PRO A 397 8.58 42.43 3.09
N VAL A 398 9.38 41.44 2.71
CA VAL A 398 9.74 41.05 1.34
C VAL A 398 8.57 40.33 0.68
N ASP A 399 8.21 40.81 -0.51
CA ASP A 399 7.16 40.29 -1.39
C ASP A 399 7.63 39.00 -2.08
N ASN A 400 6.89 37.90 -1.90
CA ASN A 400 7.10 36.64 -2.61
C ASN A 400 5.75 35.91 -2.77
N ALA A 401 4.81 36.55 -3.47
CA ALA A 401 3.62 35.90 -3.98
C ALA A 401 3.10 36.62 -5.24
N SER A 402 3.91 36.66 -6.28
CA SER A 402 3.47 37.16 -7.59
C SER A 402 4.37 36.60 -8.68
N GLU A 403 4.08 35.38 -9.13
CA GLU A 403 4.31 34.95 -10.52
C GLU A 403 3.84 33.49 -10.69
N CYS A 404 2.53 33.32 -10.90
CA CYS A 404 1.95 32.17 -11.58
C CYS A 404 0.65 32.66 -12.22
N ARG A 405 0.78 33.38 -13.35
CA ARG A 405 -0.32 33.63 -14.27
C ARG A 405 0.06 33.07 -15.64
N ASP A 406 -0.89 32.27 -16.14
CA ASP A 406 -1.21 32.01 -17.54
C ASP A 406 -0.23 31.18 -18.36
N THR A 407 -0.54 29.88 -18.47
CA THR A 407 -0.47 29.18 -19.76
C THR A 407 -1.76 28.40 -19.96
N GLU A 408 -2.53 28.82 -20.95
CA GLU A 408 -3.70 28.12 -21.47
C GLU A 408 -3.28 26.79 -22.11
N SER A 409 -3.93 25.69 -21.74
CA SER A 409 -3.90 24.46 -22.54
C SER A 409 -5.28 23.77 -22.50
N ASP A 410 -6.03 24.01 -23.56
CA ASP A 410 -7.00 23.14 -24.24
C ASP A 410 -7.78 22.11 -23.38
N SER A 411 -8.90 22.55 -22.82
CA SER A 411 -9.93 21.69 -22.21
C SER A 411 -10.91 21.20 -23.28
N GLY A 412 -10.53 20.12 -23.96
CA GLY A 412 -11.42 19.34 -24.80
C GLY A 412 -11.53 17.90 -24.29
N VAL A 413 -12.75 17.50 -23.91
CA VAL A 413 -13.18 16.14 -23.52
C VAL A 413 -13.07 15.80 -22.02
N ALA A 414 -13.98 16.40 -21.23
CA ALA A 414 -14.55 15.79 -20.04
C ALA A 414 -16.00 16.29 -19.91
N GLN A 415 -16.91 15.70 -20.70
CA GLN A 415 -18.34 15.93 -20.51
C GLN A 415 -18.88 14.97 -19.46
N GLU A 416 -19.47 15.58 -18.44
CA GLU A 416 -20.39 15.07 -17.43
C GLU A 416 -21.14 13.79 -17.83
N ALA A 417 -20.89 12.71 -17.09
CA ALA A 417 -21.81 11.58 -17.03
C ALA A 417 -22.83 11.87 -15.92
N SER A 418 -23.90 12.57 -16.27
CA SER A 418 -25.10 12.71 -15.45
C SER A 418 -25.88 11.39 -15.38
N GLU A 419 -26.77 11.31 -14.40
CA GLU A 419 -27.54 10.17 -13.85
C GLU A 419 -28.24 9.19 -14.83
N GLU A 420 -28.19 9.38 -16.14
CA GLU A 420 -28.80 8.50 -17.16
C GLU A 420 -28.13 7.12 -17.33
N THR A 421 -26.94 6.91 -16.74
CA THR A 421 -26.21 5.64 -16.87
C THR A 421 -26.71 4.58 -15.88
N ILE A 422 -27.41 4.98 -14.81
CA ILE A 422 -27.91 4.10 -13.77
C ILE A 422 -29.20 3.40 -14.23
N ASP A 423 -30.10 4.12 -14.89
CA ASP A 423 -31.39 3.56 -15.36
C ASP A 423 -31.23 2.51 -16.48
N LYS A 424 -30.16 2.60 -17.29
CA LYS A 424 -29.88 1.61 -18.35
C LYS A 424 -29.28 0.31 -17.83
N ALA A 425 -28.80 0.26 -16.59
CA ALA A 425 -28.29 -0.96 -15.98
C ALA A 425 -29.42 -1.82 -15.37
N GLU A 426 -30.51 -1.21 -14.90
CA GLU A 426 -31.65 -1.92 -14.30
C GLU A 426 -32.60 -2.53 -15.35
N GLU A 427 -32.76 -1.88 -16.51
CA GLU A 427 -33.68 -2.37 -17.57
C GLU A 427 -33.15 -3.62 -18.30
N CYS A 428 -31.84 -3.91 -18.19
CA CYS A 428 -31.24 -5.08 -18.84
C CYS A 428 -31.34 -6.37 -17.99
N THR A 429 -31.84 -6.29 -16.76
CA THR A 429 -32.01 -7.41 -15.84
C THR A 429 -33.39 -8.09 -15.90
N GLU A 430 -34.38 -7.48 -16.56
CA GLU A 430 -35.74 -8.06 -16.67
C GLU A 430 -36.04 -8.79 -17.98
N GLN A 431 -35.09 -8.85 -18.93
CA GLN A 431 -35.23 -9.68 -20.12
C GLN A 431 -33.98 -10.51 -20.43
N LYS A 432 -33.86 -11.66 -19.77
CA LYS A 432 -33.49 -12.96 -20.40
C LYS A 432 -33.55 -14.15 -19.45
#